data_AF-A0A7V5SSC0-F1
#
_entry.id   AF-A0A7V5SSC0-F1
#
_cell.length_a   1.000
_cell.length_b   1.000
_cell.length_c   1.000
_cell.angle_alpha   90.00
_cell.angle_beta   90.00
_cell.angle_gamma   90.00
#
_symmetry.space_group_name_H-M   'P 1'
#
loop_
_entity.id
_entity.type
_entity.pdbx_description
1 polymer ?
#
loop_
_entity_poly.entity_id
_entity_poly.type
_entity_poly.pdbx_seq_one_letter_code
_entity_poly.pdbx_strand_id
1 'polypeptide(L)'
;MIINFLKRIWFPSFIIFVIIIYFLVDKHLAIYLLIGMIILLMIQIIYEYIKTLNFRNYLTKFPRIEDNRVALKLNEDLETIKTKMSEIMQKNSKNLMILFIQNKYISYNGKMIKALKKALIDHDFSTQEILKTFGKYGIENKLELREIKEKLKEIYKLNS
;
A
#
# COMPACT_ATOMS: atom_id res chain seq x y z
N MET A 1 -8.22 -1.77 15.07
CA MET A 1 -9.64 -1.77 15.51
C MET A 1 -10.08 -0.47 16.19
N ILE A 2 -9.31 0.07 17.16
CA ILE A 2 -9.63 1.32 17.91
C ILE A 2 -9.72 2.57 17.02
N ILE A 3 -8.85 2.70 16.01
CA ILE A 3 -8.81 3.86 15.11
C ILE A 3 -10.10 3.98 14.26
N ASN A 4 -10.68 2.86 13.84
CA ASN A 4 -11.95 2.85 13.09
C ASN A 4 -13.15 3.14 14.00
N PHE A 5 -13.06 2.80 15.29
CA PHE A 5 -14.10 3.10 16.28
C PHE A 5 -14.09 4.59 16.66
N LEU A 6 -12.91 5.18 16.87
CA LEU A 6 -12.75 6.64 17.06
C LEU A 6 -13.26 7.42 15.83
N LYS A 7 -12.92 7.00 14.60
CA LYS A 7 -13.37 7.69 13.38
C LYS A 7 -14.89 7.68 13.20
N ARG A 8 -15.61 6.65 13.66
CA ARG A 8 -17.04 6.45 13.35
C ARG A 8 -18.00 7.10 14.36
N ILE A 9 -17.63 7.16 15.64
CA ILE A 9 -18.51 7.70 16.70
C ILE A 9 -18.13 9.13 17.09
N TRP A 10 -16.84 9.47 17.09
CA TRP A 10 -16.41 10.79 17.55
C TRP A 10 -16.85 11.92 16.60
N PHE A 11 -16.89 11.65 15.30
CA PHE A 11 -17.29 12.62 14.29
C PHE A 11 -18.76 13.11 14.47
N PRO A 12 -19.78 12.23 14.55
CA PRO A 12 -21.15 12.68 14.80
C PRO A 12 -21.33 13.30 16.20
N SER A 13 -20.65 12.76 17.23
CA SER A 13 -20.68 13.37 18.58
C SER A 13 -20.13 14.79 18.60
N PHE A 14 -19.05 15.06 17.84
CA PHE A 14 -18.49 16.41 17.73
C PHE A 14 -19.43 17.37 16.99
N ILE A 15 -20.09 16.91 15.92
CA ILE A 15 -21.08 17.73 15.21
C ILE A 15 -22.22 18.15 16.15
N ILE A 16 -22.75 17.22 16.94
CA ILE A 16 -23.79 17.51 17.94
C ILE A 16 -23.29 18.53 18.97
N PHE A 17 -22.05 18.38 19.44
CA PHE A 17 -21.43 19.33 20.37
C PHE A 17 -21.31 20.74 19.78
N VAL A 18 -20.90 20.88 18.52
CA VAL A 18 -20.83 22.17 17.82
C VAL A 18 -22.22 22.80 17.69
N ILE A 19 -23.25 22.01 17.37
CA ILE A 19 -24.64 22.50 17.27
C ILE A 19 -25.11 23.04 18.63
N ILE A 20 -24.82 22.33 19.72
CA ILE A 20 -25.16 22.77 21.07
C ILE A 20 -24.49 24.12 21.40
N ILE A 21 -23.20 24.28 21.10
CA ILE A 21 -22.48 25.55 21.31
C ILE A 21 -23.06 26.69 20.46
N TYR A 22 -23.43 26.41 19.21
CA TYR A 22 -24.01 27.39 18.30
C TYR A 22 -25.32 27.98 18.84
N PHE A 23 -26.16 27.16 19.47
CA PHE A 23 -27.44 27.60 20.03
C PHE A 23 -27.36 28.15 21.47
N LEU A 24 -26.42 27.67 22.30
CA LEU A 24 -26.39 27.99 23.74
C LEU A 24 -25.33 29.01 24.16
N VAL A 25 -24.26 29.21 23.39
CA VAL A 25 -23.08 29.98 23.84
C VAL A 25 -22.83 31.19 22.95
N ASP A 26 -22.27 30.97 21.77
CA ASP A 26 -21.90 32.04 20.84
C ASP A 26 -21.68 31.49 19.44
N LYS A 27 -22.22 32.20 18.44
CA LYS A 27 -22.17 31.78 17.03
C LYS A 27 -20.76 31.86 16.45
N HIS A 28 -19.97 32.85 16.84
CA HIS A 28 -18.60 33.02 16.35
C HIS A 28 -17.69 31.92 16.92
N LEU A 29 -17.86 31.57 18.19
CA LEU A 29 -17.11 30.48 18.83
C LEU A 29 -17.35 29.13 18.14
N ALA A 30 -18.61 28.82 17.80
CA ALA A 30 -18.95 27.61 17.05
C ALA A 30 -18.27 27.56 15.66
N ILE A 31 -18.19 28.70 14.96
CA ILE A 31 -17.50 28.80 13.67
C ILE A 31 -16.00 28.54 13.83
N TYR A 32 -15.34 29.12 14.84
CA TYR A 32 -13.91 28.87 15.09
C TYR A 32 -13.62 27.39 15.40
N LEU A 33 -14.50 26.72 16.16
CA LEU A 33 -14.38 25.29 16.44
C LEU A 33 -14.52 24.43 15.17
N LEU A 34 -15.44 24.78 14.28
CA LEU A 34 -15.60 24.10 12.98
C LEU A 34 -14.35 24.24 12.12
N ILE A 35 -13.82 25.45 12.00
CA ILE A 35 -12.58 25.71 11.24
C ILE A 35 -11.42 24.92 11.84
N GLY A 36 -11.27 24.92 13.16
CA GLY A 36 -10.25 24.12 13.86
C GLY A 36 -10.37 22.62 13.58
N MET A 37 -11.60 22.09 13.54
CA MET A 37 -11.84 20.67 13.22
C MET A 37 -11.48 20.35 11.77
N ILE A 38 -11.83 21.22 10.81
CA ILE A 38 -11.45 21.03 9.41
C ILE A 38 -9.93 20.98 9.27
N ILE A 39 -9.22 21.88 9.96
CA ILE A 39 -7.75 21.90 9.96
C ILE A 39 -7.19 20.58 10.54
N LEU A 40 -7.73 20.10 11.66
CA LEU A 40 -7.34 18.83 12.27
C LEU A 40 -7.54 17.64 11.31
N LEU A 41 -8.68 17.58 10.61
CA LEU A 41 -8.95 16.55 9.61
C LEU A 41 -7.98 16.63 8.44
N MET A 42 -7.67 17.84 7.96
CA MET A 42 -6.69 18.04 6.91
C MET A 42 -5.30 17.57 7.33
N ILE A 43 -4.86 17.89 8.56
CA ILE A 43 -3.58 17.41 9.11
C ILE A 43 -3.56 15.88 9.17
N GLN A 44 -4.66 15.25 9.60
CA GLN A 44 -4.76 13.79 9.66
C GLN A 44 -4.64 13.15 8.27
N ILE A 45 -5.34 13.69 7.27
CA ILE A 45 -5.26 13.21 5.88
C ILE A 45 -3.83 13.35 5.34
N ILE A 46 -3.20 14.51 5.56
CA ILE A 46 -1.82 14.76 5.14
C ILE A 46 -0.86 13.78 5.81
N TYR A 47 -1.03 13.52 7.11
CA TYR A 47 -0.20 12.57 7.85
C TYR A 47 -0.33 11.15 7.31
N GLU A 48 -1.55 10.66 7.07
CA GLU A 48 -1.80 9.33 6.47
C GLU A 48 -1.20 9.23 5.05
N TYR A 49 -1.28 10.31 4.27
CA TYR A 49 -0.69 10.38 2.94
C TYR A 49 0.84 10.33 2.97
N ILE A 50 1.49 11.14 3.80
CA ILE A 50 2.96 11.13 3.99
C ILE A 50 3.43 9.75 4.44
N LYS A 51 2.70 9.12 5.37
CA LYS A 51 3.04 7.78 5.86
C LYS A 51 2.98 6.73 4.74
N THR A 52 1.96 6.79 3.89
CA THR A 52 1.82 5.91 2.72
C THR A 52 2.93 6.15 1.68
N LEU A 53 3.32 7.41 1.46
CA LEU A 53 4.45 7.74 0.59
C LEU A 53 5.78 7.23 1.13
N ASN A 54 6.06 7.44 2.42
CA ASN A 54 7.25 6.92 3.08
C ASN A 54 7.32 5.39 2.98
N PHE A 55 6.19 4.73 3.16
CA PHE A 55 6.05 3.28 2.98
C PHE A 55 6.41 2.85 1.56
N ARG A 56 5.82 3.49 0.54
CA ARG A 56 6.10 3.19 -0.87
C ARG A 56 7.56 3.45 -1.25
N ASN A 57 8.13 4.56 -0.77
CA ASN A 57 9.53 4.91 -0.98
C ASN A 57 10.50 3.94 -0.30
N TYR A 58 10.11 3.35 0.83
CA TYR A 58 10.89 2.31 1.49
C TYR A 58 10.92 1.02 0.65
N LEU A 59 9.77 0.62 0.10
CA LEU A 59 9.66 -0.58 -0.75
C LEU A 59 10.39 -0.46 -2.09
N THR A 60 10.49 0.75 -2.66
CA THR A 60 11.28 0.96 -3.88
C THR A 60 12.78 0.94 -3.62
N LYS A 61 13.23 1.26 -2.39
CA LYS A 61 14.64 1.19 -1.99
C LYS A 61 15.07 -0.23 -1.64
N PHE A 62 14.18 -1.04 -1.06
CA PHE A 62 14.46 -2.40 -0.64
C PHE A 62 13.64 -3.39 -1.49
N PRO A 63 14.23 -3.95 -2.56
CA PRO A 63 13.50 -4.81 -3.49
C PRO A 63 13.00 -6.12 -2.85
N ARG A 64 13.61 -6.53 -1.72
CA ARG A 64 13.21 -7.71 -0.95
C ARG A 64 13.23 -7.36 0.53
N ILE A 65 12.11 -7.55 1.22
CA ILE A 65 12.02 -7.24 2.65
C ILE A 65 11.04 -8.17 3.39
N GLU A 66 11.43 -8.60 4.59
CA GLU A 66 10.61 -9.43 5.48
C GLU A 66 9.52 -8.60 6.18
N ASP A 67 8.33 -9.19 6.39
CA ASP A 67 7.19 -8.50 7.00
C ASP A 67 7.52 -7.92 8.39
N ASN A 68 8.23 -8.69 9.23
CA ASN A 68 8.67 -8.29 10.56
C ASN A 68 9.61 -7.08 10.52
N ARG A 69 10.48 -6.99 9.52
CA ARG A 69 11.39 -5.86 9.36
C ARG A 69 10.65 -4.59 8.95
N VAL A 70 9.63 -4.73 8.10
CA VAL A 70 8.75 -3.63 7.71
C VAL A 70 8.00 -3.11 8.94
N ALA A 71 7.39 -4.01 9.73
CA ALA A 71 6.67 -3.67 10.96
C ALA A 71 7.55 -2.91 11.97
N LEU A 72 8.75 -3.43 12.25
CA LEU A 72 9.72 -2.77 13.13
C LEU A 72 10.14 -1.40 12.62
N LYS A 73 10.39 -1.24 11.31
CA LYS A 73 10.86 0.03 10.74
C LYS A 73 9.81 1.13 10.80
N LEU A 74 8.54 0.77 10.70
CA LEU A 74 7.43 1.70 10.65
C LEU A 74 6.74 1.88 11.99
N ASN A 75 7.20 1.14 13.01
CA ASN A 75 6.62 1.10 14.33
C ASN A 75 5.10 0.83 14.28
N GLU A 76 4.71 -0.14 13.46
CA GLU A 76 3.32 -0.60 13.32
C GLU A 76 3.21 -2.09 13.61
N ASP A 77 2.03 -2.51 14.02
CA ASP A 77 1.73 -3.93 14.20
C ASP A 77 1.70 -4.66 12.84
N LEU A 78 2.01 -5.95 12.90
CA LEU A 78 2.12 -6.80 11.71
C LEU A 78 0.82 -6.88 10.91
N GLU A 79 -0.33 -6.85 11.58
CA GLU A 79 -1.64 -6.96 10.96
C GLU A 79 -1.93 -5.70 10.13
N THR A 80 -1.70 -4.51 10.69
CA THR A 80 -1.79 -3.23 9.99
C THR A 80 -0.88 -3.19 8.76
N ILE A 81 0.36 -3.68 8.87
CA ILE A 81 1.27 -3.78 7.72
C ILE A 81 0.69 -4.71 6.65
N LYS A 82 0.19 -5.89 7.03
CA LYS A 82 -0.40 -6.85 6.09
C LYS A 82 -1.61 -6.27 5.37
N THR A 83 -2.50 -5.56 6.06
CA THR A 83 -3.66 -4.90 5.47
C THR A 83 -3.22 -3.83 4.47
N LYS A 84 -2.34 -2.90 4.87
CA LYS A 84 -1.83 -1.84 3.98
C LYS A 84 -1.11 -2.41 2.77
N MET A 85 -0.35 -3.48 2.97
CA MET A 85 0.41 -4.10 1.90
C MET A 85 -0.50 -4.84 0.92
N SER A 86 -1.57 -5.48 1.41
CA SER A 86 -2.63 -6.04 0.57
C SER A 86 -3.27 -4.95 -0.30
N GLU A 87 -3.62 -3.79 0.26
CA GLU A 87 -4.18 -2.66 -0.49
C GLU A 87 -3.23 -2.14 -1.58
N ILE A 88 -1.92 -2.07 -1.28
CA ILE A 88 -0.91 -1.65 -2.26
C ILE A 88 -0.74 -2.69 -3.35
N MET A 89 -0.69 -3.98 -3.00
CA MET A 89 -0.57 -5.10 -3.94
C MET A 89 -1.79 -5.23 -4.87
N GLN A 90 -2.99 -4.89 -4.38
CA GLN A 90 -4.20 -4.79 -5.21
C GLN A 90 -4.09 -3.66 -6.25
N LYS A 91 -3.37 -2.58 -5.92
CA LYS A 91 -3.10 -1.45 -6.83
C LYS A 91 -1.82 -1.63 -7.65
N ASN A 92 -1.36 -2.88 -7.83
CA ASN A 92 -0.22 -3.18 -8.70
C ASN A 92 -0.46 -2.61 -10.10
N SER A 93 0.61 -2.05 -10.69
CA SER A 93 0.54 -1.35 -11.97
C SER A 93 1.74 -1.71 -12.84
N LYS A 94 1.72 -1.25 -14.09
CA LYS A 94 2.83 -1.45 -15.05
C LYS A 94 4.16 -0.84 -14.58
N ASN A 95 4.14 0.04 -13.59
CA ASN A 95 5.33 0.76 -13.08
C ASN A 95 5.88 0.18 -11.78
N LEU A 96 5.05 -0.53 -11.00
CA LEU A 96 5.41 -1.11 -9.72
C LEU A 96 4.52 -2.32 -9.46
N MET A 97 5.17 -3.46 -9.22
CA MET A 97 4.52 -4.71 -8.87
C MET A 97 5.15 -5.22 -7.58
N ILE A 98 4.32 -5.45 -6.58
CA ILE A 98 4.74 -6.00 -5.29
C ILE A 98 4.10 -7.37 -5.14
N LEU A 99 4.90 -8.36 -4.76
CA LEU A 99 4.48 -9.72 -4.45
C LEU A 99 4.79 -10.04 -2.99
N PHE A 100 3.99 -10.93 -2.39
CA PHE A 100 4.25 -11.47 -1.07
C PHE A 100 4.51 -12.96 -1.19
N ILE A 101 5.75 -13.37 -0.95
CA ILE A 101 6.21 -14.76 -1.11
C ILE A 101 7.03 -15.13 0.10
N GLN A 102 6.70 -16.23 0.78
CA GLN A 102 7.46 -16.76 1.92
C GLN A 102 7.77 -15.70 3.00
N ASN A 103 6.74 -14.95 3.45
CA ASN A 103 6.87 -13.86 4.43
C ASN A 103 7.76 -12.67 3.99
N LYS A 104 8.07 -12.58 2.70
CA LYS A 104 8.84 -11.48 2.12
C LYS A 104 8.02 -10.74 1.08
N TYR A 105 8.09 -9.43 1.16
CA TYR A 105 7.63 -8.53 0.12
C TYR A 105 8.74 -8.35 -0.91
N ILE A 106 8.41 -8.59 -2.17
CA ILE A 106 9.34 -8.47 -3.30
C ILE A 106 8.79 -7.42 -4.26
N SER A 107 9.55 -6.36 -4.53
CA SER A 107 9.14 -5.26 -5.40
C SER A 107 9.90 -5.29 -6.74
N TYR A 108 9.14 -5.13 -7.82
CA TYR A 108 9.64 -5.05 -9.19
C TYR A 108 9.29 -3.70 -9.78
N ASN A 109 10.29 -3.04 -10.36
CA ASN A 109 10.10 -1.80 -11.07
C ASN A 109 9.56 -2.04 -12.50
N GLY A 110 9.07 -0.98 -13.14
CA GLY A 110 8.49 -1.05 -14.50
C GLY A 110 9.43 -1.61 -15.58
N LYS A 111 10.76 -1.45 -15.44
CA LYS A 111 11.72 -2.03 -16.40
C LYS A 111 11.74 -3.55 -16.29
N MET A 112 11.82 -4.06 -15.06
CA MET A 112 11.80 -5.49 -14.77
C MET A 112 10.46 -6.12 -15.14
N ILE A 113 9.34 -5.45 -14.84
CA ILE A 113 7.98 -5.90 -15.23
C ILE A 113 7.87 -6.08 -16.74
N LYS A 114 8.35 -5.10 -17.53
CA LYS A 114 8.32 -5.19 -19.00
C LYS A 114 9.20 -6.31 -19.53
N ALA A 115 10.40 -6.48 -18.98
CA ALA A 115 11.30 -7.57 -19.36
C ALA A 115 10.70 -8.95 -19.04
N LEU A 116 10.08 -9.07 -17.87
CA LEU A 116 9.41 -10.29 -17.43
C LEU A 116 8.17 -10.60 -18.26
N LYS A 117 7.33 -9.61 -18.60
CA LYS A 117 6.22 -9.79 -19.54
C LYS A 117 6.72 -10.36 -20.87
N LYS A 118 7.76 -9.74 -21.43
CA LYS A 118 8.32 -10.16 -22.72
C LYS A 118 8.80 -11.62 -22.66
N ALA A 119 9.49 -12.00 -21.60
CA ALA A 119 9.99 -13.36 -21.44
C ALA A 119 8.87 -14.39 -21.14
N LEU A 120 7.92 -14.08 -20.24
CA LEU A 120 6.93 -15.03 -19.72
C LEU A 120 5.65 -15.15 -20.55
N ILE A 121 5.34 -14.12 -21.33
CA ILE A 121 4.06 -14.00 -22.05
C ILE A 121 4.30 -13.90 -23.55
N ASP A 122 5.20 -13.02 -23.99
CA ASP A 122 5.33 -12.72 -25.42
C ASP A 122 6.20 -13.75 -26.17
N HIS A 123 7.16 -14.39 -25.49
CA HIS A 123 8.10 -15.35 -26.09
C HIS A 123 8.07 -16.76 -25.48
N ASP A 124 7.21 -17.00 -24.49
CA ASP A 124 7.04 -18.27 -23.78
C ASP A 124 8.35 -18.97 -23.38
N PHE A 125 9.27 -18.21 -22.78
CA PHE A 125 10.54 -18.77 -22.31
C PHE A 125 10.30 -19.84 -21.23
N SER A 126 11.10 -20.89 -21.26
CA SER A 126 11.01 -21.94 -20.26
C SER A 126 11.40 -21.41 -18.87
N THR A 127 10.83 -21.99 -17.82
CA THR A 127 11.14 -21.60 -16.43
C THR A 127 12.64 -21.64 -16.13
N GLN A 128 13.39 -22.58 -16.72
CA GLN A 128 14.83 -22.70 -16.54
C GLN A 128 15.60 -21.54 -17.18
N GLU A 129 15.23 -21.13 -18.39
CA GLU A 129 15.85 -19.99 -19.08
C GLU A 129 15.61 -18.68 -18.34
N ILE A 130 14.41 -18.52 -17.78
CA ILE A 130 14.06 -17.33 -17.00
C ILE A 130 14.83 -17.31 -15.69
N LEU A 131 14.94 -18.44 -14.96
CA LEU A 131 15.76 -18.49 -13.74
C LEU A 131 17.24 -18.24 -14.04
N LYS A 132 17.76 -18.72 -15.18
CA LYS A 132 19.14 -18.47 -15.58
C LYS A 132 19.40 -17.00 -15.93
N THR A 133 18.45 -16.36 -16.62
CA THR A 133 18.59 -14.99 -17.12
C THR A 133 18.28 -13.96 -16.03
N PHE A 134 17.17 -14.15 -15.32
CA PHE A 134 16.66 -13.22 -14.31
C PHE A 134 17.09 -13.58 -12.88
N GLY A 135 17.69 -14.76 -12.65
CA GLY A 135 18.25 -15.12 -11.35
C GLY A 135 19.35 -14.17 -10.89
N LYS A 136 20.15 -13.64 -11.83
CA LYS A 136 21.14 -12.59 -11.55
C LYS A 136 20.53 -11.27 -11.08
N TYR A 137 19.24 -11.05 -11.38
CA TYR A 137 18.47 -9.88 -10.96
C TYR A 137 17.61 -10.17 -9.72
N GLY A 138 17.89 -11.30 -9.05
CA GLY A 138 17.24 -11.66 -7.81
C GLY A 138 15.86 -12.27 -8.00
N ILE A 139 15.65 -13.10 -9.02
CA ILE A 139 14.54 -14.06 -9.05
C ILE A 139 15.04 -15.43 -8.61
N GLU A 140 14.55 -15.92 -7.47
CA GLU A 140 15.22 -17.03 -6.79
C GLU A 140 14.63 -18.40 -7.14
N ASN A 141 13.31 -18.48 -7.38
CA ASN A 141 12.65 -19.77 -7.46
C ASN A 141 11.45 -19.81 -8.42
N LYS A 142 11.00 -21.04 -8.70
CA LYS A 142 9.87 -21.31 -9.59
C LYS A 142 8.53 -20.78 -9.06
N LEU A 143 8.36 -20.77 -7.73
CA LEU A 143 7.14 -20.28 -7.10
C LEU A 143 6.99 -18.78 -7.34
N GLU A 144 8.06 -18.02 -7.17
CA GLU A 144 8.14 -16.60 -7.48
C GLU A 144 7.80 -16.33 -8.95
N LEU A 145 8.32 -17.12 -9.88
CA LEU A 145 7.98 -17.00 -11.30
C LEU A 145 6.50 -17.24 -11.59
N ARG A 146 5.87 -18.21 -10.92
CA ARG A 146 4.45 -18.49 -11.07
C ARG A 146 3.62 -17.30 -10.59
N GLU A 147 3.92 -16.76 -9.41
CA GLU A 147 3.22 -15.58 -8.87
C GLU A 147 3.42 -14.34 -9.74
N ILE A 148 4.64 -14.13 -10.28
CA ILE A 148 4.91 -13.07 -11.27
C ILE A 148 4.02 -13.25 -12.51
N LYS A 149 3.95 -14.46 -13.07
CA LYS A 149 3.18 -14.73 -14.30
C LYS A 149 1.70 -14.43 -14.09
N GLU A 150 1.13 -14.90 -12.97
CA GLU A 150 -0.28 -14.63 -12.63
C GLU A 150 -0.54 -13.14 -12.42
N LYS A 151 0.33 -12.44 -11.68
CA LYS A 151 0.15 -10.99 -11.47
C LYS A 151 0.34 -10.18 -12.75
N LEU A 152 1.22 -10.60 -13.65
CA LEU A 152 1.38 -9.97 -14.96
C LEU A 152 0.12 -10.12 -15.82
N LYS A 153 -0.53 -11.29 -15.81
CA LYS A 153 -1.82 -11.47 -16.51
C LYS A 153 -2.87 -10.50 -15.98
N GLU A 154 -2.98 -10.35 -14.67
CA GLU A 154 -3.90 -9.39 -14.03
C GLU A 154 -3.60 -7.93 -14.43
N ILE A 155 -2.33 -7.51 -14.32
CA ILE A 155 -1.90 -6.13 -14.66
C ILE A 155 -2.19 -5.78 -16.13
N TYR A 156 -2.01 -6.75 -17.03
CA TYR A 156 -2.21 -6.55 -18.46
C TYR A 156 -3.60 -6.97 -18.95
N LYS A 157 -4.50 -7.39 -18.03
CA LYS A 157 -5.84 -7.92 -18.35
C LYS A 157 -5.78 -8.98 -19.45
N LEU A 158 -4.76 -9.82 -19.41
CA LEU A 158 -4.61 -10.92 -20.34
C LEU A 158 -5.53 -12.02 -19.81
N ASN A 159 -6.73 -12.09 -20.38
CA ASN A 159 -7.64 -13.19 -20.12
C ASN A 159 -6.95 -14.49 -20.53
N SER A 160 -6.95 -15.45 -19.61
CA SER A 160 -6.89 -16.86 -19.99
C SER A 160 -8.13 -17.23 -20.78
#